data_AF-A0A163Y3Z9-F1
#
_entry.id   AF-A0A163Y3Z9-F1
#
_cell.length_a   1.000
_cell.length_b   1.000
_cell.length_c   1.000
_cell.angle_alpha   90.00
_cell.angle_beta   90.00
_cell.angle_gamma   90.00
#
_symmetry.space_group_name_H-M   'P 1'
#
loop_
_entity.id
_entity.type
_entity.pdbx_description
1 polymer ?
#
loop_
_entity_poly.entity_id
_entity_poly.type
_entity_poly.pdbx_seq_one_letter_code
_entity_poly.pdbx_strand_id
1 'polypeptide(L)'
;MPASTSAKPYRIGRSKTGLGLFATQPIKKGVKIVQYFGPLLDSKNEKHDAIENKYLFQISKRWTVDGSIRKNIARYINHACKPNAESDVNATKKRIIIRSIKKIEPGEEINYDYGTEYFKEYLKPIGCKCDACEKKRKKKRAEARAEKLKAKEKAERKALKKEEKAKAKRAKDKAKKAKASGKAKTTKAAAKKTSAATKAKSTKSRSAKASKAKTGKARSKAA
;
A
#
# COMPACT_ATOMS: atom_id res chain seq x y z
N MET A 1 -23.94 28.67 45.07
CA MET A 1 -24.22 27.22 45.22
C MET A 1 -22.93 26.52 45.62
N PRO A 2 -22.83 25.91 46.81
CA PRO A 2 -21.57 25.35 47.29
C PRO A 2 -21.23 24.07 46.51
N ALA A 3 -20.06 24.06 45.88
CA ALA A 3 -19.49 22.89 45.20
C ALA A 3 -18.89 21.92 46.24
N SER A 4 -19.74 21.15 46.92
CA SER A 4 -19.34 19.90 47.58
C SER A 4 -19.98 18.78 46.76
N THR A 5 -19.25 17.78 46.26
CA THR A 5 -18.67 16.70 47.06
C THR A 5 -17.57 15.98 46.26
N SER A 6 -16.36 15.87 46.83
CA SER A 6 -15.38 14.80 46.58
C SER A 6 -15.39 14.18 45.16
N ALA A 7 -15.18 15.01 44.13
CA ALA A 7 -15.23 14.55 42.75
C ALA A 7 -13.96 13.77 42.45
N LYS A 8 -14.08 12.45 42.26
CA LYS A 8 -13.01 11.59 41.72
C LYS A 8 -12.32 12.33 40.56
N PRO A 9 -10.99 12.26 40.40
CA PRO A 9 -10.25 13.06 39.42
C PRO A 9 -10.49 12.60 37.96
N TYR A 10 -11.55 11.82 37.72
CA TYR A 10 -11.91 11.24 36.44
C TYR A 10 -13.43 11.11 36.27
N ARG A 11 -13.89 11.13 35.02
CA ARG A 11 -15.25 10.87 34.57
C ARG A 11 -15.26 9.88 33.41
N ILE A 12 -16.39 9.21 33.20
CA ILE A 12 -16.59 8.34 32.04
C ILE A 12 -17.22 9.18 30.92
N GLY A 13 -16.73 9.02 29.69
CA GLY A 13 -17.23 9.74 28.52
C GLY A 13 -17.15 8.91 27.25
N ARG A 14 -17.66 9.44 26.14
CA ARG A 14 -17.52 8.83 24.82
C ARG A 14 -16.10 9.05 24.29
N SER A 15 -15.46 7.99 23.81
CA SER A 15 -14.16 8.00 23.14
C SER A 15 -14.26 7.41 21.74
N LYS A 16 -13.17 7.50 20.96
CA LYS A 16 -13.10 6.94 19.60
C LYS A 16 -13.34 5.42 19.54
N THR A 17 -13.06 4.71 20.63
CA THR A 17 -13.19 3.25 20.74
C THR A 17 -14.41 2.82 21.56
N GLY A 18 -15.30 3.75 21.90
CA GLY A 18 -16.54 3.49 22.64
C GLY A 18 -16.64 4.38 23.88
N LEU A 19 -16.38 3.80 25.05
CA LEU A 19 -16.31 4.53 26.31
C LEU A 19 -14.85 4.71 26.73
N GLY A 20 -14.54 5.88 27.28
CA GLY A 20 -13.21 6.25 27.76
C GLY A 20 -13.29 6.86 29.15
N LEU A 21 -12.16 6.83 29.85
CA LEU A 21 -11.98 7.52 31.13
C LEU A 21 -11.27 8.85 30.87
N PHE A 22 -11.84 9.95 31.34
CA PHE A 22 -11.31 11.30 31.12
C PHE A 22 -10.97 11.96 32.45
N ALA A 23 -9.87 12.69 32.53
CA ALA A 23 -9.53 13.46 33.72
C ALA A 23 -10.52 14.62 33.91
N THR A 24 -10.95 14.87 35.14
CA THR A 24 -11.76 16.06 35.53
C THR A 24 -10.91 17.11 36.23
N GLN A 25 -9.77 16.69 36.78
CA GLN A 25 -8.83 17.52 37.51
C GLN A 25 -7.42 17.30 36.95
N PRO A 26 -6.49 18.25 37.12
CA PRO A 26 -5.12 18.07 36.67
C PRO A 26 -4.44 16.96 37.50
N ILE A 27 -3.99 15.90 36.84
CA ILE A 27 -3.29 14.77 37.47
C ILE A 27 -1.79 14.98 37.27
N LYS A 28 -1.04 15.10 38.37
CA LYS A 28 0.43 15.19 38.34
C LYS A 28 1.03 13.83 37.98
N LYS A 29 2.24 13.83 37.40
CA LYS A 29 3.01 12.60 37.14
C LYS A 29 3.22 11.79 38.43
N GLY A 30 3.07 10.46 38.33
CA GLY A 30 3.30 9.50 39.42
C GLY A 30 2.11 9.28 40.35
N VAL A 31 0.99 9.98 40.13
CA VAL A 31 -0.22 9.86 40.94
C VAL A 31 -0.99 8.59 40.57
N LYS A 32 -1.46 7.87 41.60
CA LYS A 32 -2.36 6.71 41.46
C LYS A 32 -3.75 7.22 41.06
N ILE A 33 -4.25 6.78 39.91
CA ILE A 33 -5.51 7.23 39.34
C ILE A 33 -6.65 6.35 39.86
N VAL A 34 -6.59 5.06 39.53
CA VAL A 34 -7.64 4.09 39.85
C VAL A 34 -7.05 2.70 39.99
N GLN A 35 -7.65 1.88 40.85
CA GLN A 35 -7.29 0.48 40.96
C GLN A 35 -8.11 -0.34 39.95
N TYR A 36 -7.44 -1.24 39.25
CA TYR A 36 -8.10 -2.30 38.51
C TYR A 36 -8.34 -3.48 39.46
N PHE A 37 -9.60 -3.84 39.66
CA PHE A 37 -10.00 -4.87 40.63
C PHE A 37 -11.11 -5.75 40.06
N GLY A 38 -11.18 -6.96 40.60
CA GLY A 38 -12.17 -7.95 40.23
C GLY A 38 -11.87 -9.32 40.81
N PRO A 39 -12.64 -10.35 40.42
CA PRO A 39 -12.40 -11.73 40.80
C PRO A 39 -11.04 -12.19 40.26
N LEU A 40 -10.29 -12.91 41.09
CA LEU A 40 -9.07 -13.56 40.67
C LEU A 40 -9.40 -14.90 40.03
N LEU A 41 -8.94 -15.09 38.81
CA LEU A 41 -8.92 -16.37 38.11
C LEU A 41 -7.56 -17.02 38.30
N ASP A 42 -7.58 -18.33 38.58
CA ASP A 42 -6.39 -19.18 38.57
C ASP A 42 -6.37 -19.95 37.24
N SER A 43 -5.32 -19.77 36.42
CA SER A 43 -5.16 -20.49 35.15
C SER A 43 -4.96 -22.00 35.33
N LYS A 44 -4.75 -22.51 36.55
CA LYS A 44 -4.75 -23.95 36.80
C LYS A 44 -6.14 -24.59 36.72
N ASN A 45 -7.20 -23.79 36.82
CA ASN A 45 -8.56 -24.27 36.76
C ASN A 45 -9.08 -24.10 35.33
N GLU A 46 -9.40 -25.19 34.63
CA GLU A 46 -9.88 -25.16 33.24
C GLU A 46 -11.13 -24.29 33.06
N LYS A 47 -12.03 -24.27 34.05
CA LYS A 47 -13.22 -23.40 34.03
C LYS A 47 -12.89 -21.91 34.03
N HIS A 48 -11.77 -21.54 34.65
CA HIS A 48 -11.32 -20.15 34.73
C HIS A 48 -10.49 -19.76 33.50
N ASP A 49 -9.76 -20.71 32.92
CA ASP A 49 -8.98 -20.51 31.69
C ASP A 49 -9.89 -20.43 30.45
N ALA A 50 -11.02 -21.13 30.45
CA ALA A 50 -12.05 -21.06 29.41
C ALA A 50 -12.84 -19.74 29.38
N ILE A 51 -12.67 -18.86 30.37
CA ILE A 51 -13.35 -17.56 30.39
C ILE A 51 -12.64 -16.63 29.42
N GLU A 52 -13.26 -16.41 28.26
CA GLU A 52 -12.76 -15.47 27.27
C GLU A 52 -13.48 -14.11 27.40
N ASN A 53 -12.87 -13.20 28.18
CA ASN A 53 -13.41 -11.87 28.44
C ASN A 53 -12.47 -10.78 27.91
N LYS A 54 -13.04 -9.69 27.40
CA LYS A 54 -12.25 -8.54 26.92
C LYS A 54 -11.53 -7.77 28.04
N TYR A 55 -11.98 -7.95 29.29
CA TYR A 55 -11.50 -7.25 30.49
C TYR A 55 -10.62 -8.15 31.37
N LEU A 56 -9.85 -9.06 30.77
CA LEU A 56 -8.89 -9.88 31.51
C LEU A 56 -7.57 -9.13 31.62
N PHE A 57 -7.04 -9.07 32.84
CA PHE A 57 -5.74 -8.49 33.13
C PHE A 57 -4.84 -9.55 33.78
N GLN A 58 -3.83 -10.01 33.06
CA GLN A 58 -2.88 -11.00 33.59
C GLN A 58 -1.89 -10.31 34.56
N ILE A 59 -1.86 -10.78 35.81
CA ILE A 59 -0.88 -10.33 36.82
C ILE A 59 0.39 -11.18 36.73
N SER A 60 0.22 -12.47 36.51
CA SER A 60 1.29 -13.48 36.43
C SER A 60 0.79 -14.67 35.62
N LYS A 61 1.69 -15.60 35.25
CA LYS A 61 1.33 -16.82 34.50
C LYS A 61 0.21 -17.67 35.13
N ARG A 62 -0.02 -17.51 36.44
CA ARG A 62 -1.05 -18.24 37.18
C ARG A 62 -2.30 -17.40 37.49
N TRP A 63 -2.15 -16.09 37.63
CA TRP A 63 -3.18 -15.23 38.19
C TRP A 63 -3.62 -14.17 37.18
N THR A 64 -4.92 -14.16 36.90
CA THR A 64 -5.58 -13.20 36.02
C THR A 64 -6.72 -12.53 36.77
N VAL A 65 -6.93 -11.24 36.58
CA VAL A 65 -8.04 -10.49 37.19
C VAL A 65 -9.11 -10.25 36.14
N ASP A 66 -10.36 -10.57 36.48
CA ASP A 66 -11.51 -10.23 35.65
C ASP A 66 -12.08 -8.86 36.01
N GLY A 67 -11.87 -7.87 35.15
CA GLY A 67 -12.42 -6.53 35.28
C GLY A 67 -13.85 -6.35 34.78
N SER A 68 -14.57 -7.42 34.42
CA SER A 68 -15.93 -7.34 33.86
C SER A 68 -16.95 -6.71 34.82
N ILE A 69 -16.65 -6.66 36.12
CA ILE A 69 -17.48 -6.02 37.15
C ILE A 69 -17.76 -4.55 36.81
N ARG A 70 -19.04 -4.14 36.82
CA ARG A 70 -19.45 -2.76 36.52
C ARG A 70 -18.88 -1.70 37.47
N LYS A 71 -18.57 -2.07 38.70
CA LYS A 71 -17.90 -1.22 39.70
C LYS A 71 -16.45 -0.91 39.34
N ASN A 72 -15.81 -1.72 38.49
CA ASN A 72 -14.44 -1.48 38.05
C ASN A 72 -14.43 -0.39 36.95
N ILE A 73 -14.21 0.85 37.36
CA ILE A 73 -14.14 2.00 36.44
C ILE A 73 -12.89 1.91 35.54
N ALA A 74 -11.83 1.23 36.00
CA ALA A 74 -10.60 1.08 35.23
C ALA A 74 -10.80 0.28 33.93
N ARG A 75 -11.90 -0.47 33.79
CA ARG A 75 -12.27 -1.19 32.56
C ARG A 75 -12.54 -0.28 31.36
N TYR A 76 -12.80 1.01 31.61
CA TYR A 76 -13.06 2.02 30.57
C TYR A 76 -11.80 2.71 30.08
N ILE A 77 -10.63 2.42 30.66
CA ILE A 77 -9.38 3.04 30.25
C ILE A 77 -8.92 2.37 28.96
N ASN A 78 -8.78 3.15 27.89
CA ASN A 78 -8.45 2.64 26.56
C ASN A 78 -6.95 2.41 26.35
N HIS A 79 -6.64 1.65 25.31
CA HIS A 79 -5.26 1.45 24.87
C HIS A 79 -4.75 2.64 24.06
N ALA A 80 -3.50 3.05 24.31
CA ALA A 80 -2.77 3.94 23.42
C ALA A 80 -1.32 3.49 23.19
N CYS A 81 -0.89 3.50 21.91
CA CYS A 81 0.50 3.31 21.50
C CYS A 81 1.48 4.34 22.12
N LYS A 82 0.97 5.47 22.64
CA LYS A 82 1.74 6.50 23.35
C LYS A 82 0.95 6.88 24.61
N PRO A 83 1.10 6.11 25.70
CA PRO A 83 0.23 6.26 26.85
C PRO A 83 0.53 7.50 27.69
N ASN A 84 -0.44 7.90 28.52
CA ASN A 84 -0.28 8.88 29.60
C ASN A 84 -0.35 8.26 31.01
N ALA A 85 -0.79 7.00 31.11
CA ALA A 85 -0.78 6.19 32.32
C ALA A 85 -0.13 4.82 32.08
N GLU A 86 0.31 4.18 33.15
CA GLU A 86 0.86 2.82 33.16
C GLU A 86 0.13 1.97 34.21
N SER A 87 0.15 0.65 34.01
CA SER A 87 -0.35 -0.32 34.98
C SER A 87 0.77 -0.77 35.91
N ASP A 88 0.70 -0.36 37.17
CA ASP A 88 1.56 -0.83 38.26
C ASP A 88 0.96 -2.11 38.85
N VAL A 89 1.58 -3.25 38.53
CA VAL A 89 1.12 -4.58 38.93
C VAL A 89 1.90 -5.04 40.16
N ASN A 90 1.21 -5.20 41.28
CA ASN A 90 1.79 -5.78 42.49
C ASN A 90 1.44 -7.26 42.55
N ALA A 91 2.37 -8.13 42.14
CA ALA A 91 2.18 -9.58 42.12
C ALA A 91 1.96 -10.17 43.52
N THR A 92 2.66 -9.67 44.54
CA THR A 92 2.54 -10.15 45.93
C THR A 92 1.15 -9.89 46.51
N LYS A 93 0.65 -8.67 46.32
CA LYS A 93 -0.67 -8.26 46.80
C LYS A 93 -1.80 -8.60 45.82
N LYS A 94 -1.46 -9.11 44.62
CA LYS A 94 -2.40 -9.39 43.51
C LYS A 94 -3.27 -8.16 43.18
N ARG A 95 -2.67 -6.97 43.20
CA ARG A 95 -3.36 -5.69 42.97
C ARG A 95 -2.76 -4.98 41.78
N ILE A 96 -3.62 -4.41 40.94
CA ILE A 96 -3.22 -3.63 39.77
C ILE A 96 -3.68 -2.19 40.01
N ILE A 97 -2.75 -1.24 39.94
CA ILE A 97 -3.01 0.17 40.13
C ILE A 97 -2.61 0.90 38.86
N ILE A 98 -3.51 1.70 38.31
CA ILE A 98 -3.19 2.56 37.18
C ILE A 98 -2.57 3.85 37.72
N ARG A 99 -1.35 4.17 37.28
CA ARG A 99 -0.61 5.37 37.68
C ARG A 99 -0.35 6.25 36.47
N SER A 100 -0.32 7.56 36.69
CA SER A 100 0.05 8.53 35.64
C SER A 100 1.56 8.54 35.42
N ILE A 101 2.01 8.49 34.16
CA ILE A 101 3.43 8.64 33.80
C ILE A 101 3.78 10.07 33.34
N LYS A 102 2.77 10.88 33.05
CA LYS A 102 2.87 12.27 32.62
C LYS A 102 1.82 13.11 33.34
N LYS A 103 1.96 14.43 33.28
CA LYS A 103 0.88 15.34 33.68
C LYS A 103 -0.29 15.13 32.72
N ILE A 104 -1.50 14.94 33.26
CA ILE A 104 -2.74 14.80 32.50
C ILE A 104 -3.61 16.01 32.81
N GLU A 105 -4.03 16.71 31.78
CA GLU A 105 -4.85 17.92 31.93
C GLU A 105 -6.35 17.58 32.03
N PRO A 106 -7.16 18.43 32.68
CA PRO A 106 -8.61 18.25 32.72
C PRO A 106 -9.18 18.13 31.30
N GLY A 107 -9.97 17.09 31.05
CA GLY A 107 -10.57 16.80 29.75
C GLY A 107 -9.77 15.83 28.88
N GLU A 108 -8.52 15.50 29.24
CA GLU A 108 -7.75 14.50 28.50
C GLU A 108 -8.21 13.07 28.80
N GLU A 109 -8.16 12.20 27.79
CA GLU A 109 -8.45 10.77 27.95
C GLU A 109 -7.27 10.06 28.61
N ILE A 110 -7.55 9.35 29.70
CA ILE A 110 -6.60 8.47 30.39
C ILE A 110 -6.49 7.18 29.58
N ASN A 111 -5.26 6.80 29.25
CA ASN A 111 -4.94 5.65 28.43
C ASN A 111 -3.65 4.99 28.91
N TYR A 112 -3.54 3.68 28.71
CA TYR A 112 -2.33 2.91 29.04
C TYR A 112 -1.99 1.90 27.94
N ASP A 113 -0.79 1.31 28.03
CA ASP A 113 -0.39 0.23 27.13
C ASP A 113 -0.97 -1.10 27.63
N TYR A 114 -1.72 -1.81 26.79
CA TYR A 114 -2.38 -3.07 27.18
C TYR A 114 -1.41 -4.26 27.17
N GLY A 115 -0.14 -4.06 26.85
CA GLY A 115 0.83 -5.11 26.67
C GLY A 115 0.82 -5.67 25.24
N THR A 116 1.92 -6.33 24.91
CA THR A 116 2.19 -6.86 23.57
C THR A 116 1.37 -8.10 23.24
N GLU A 117 1.03 -8.92 24.24
CA GLU A 117 0.19 -10.11 24.10
C GLU A 117 -1.24 -9.72 23.70
N TYR A 118 -1.88 -8.87 24.50
CA TYR A 118 -3.20 -8.32 24.17
C TYR A 118 -3.19 -7.57 22.83
N PHE A 119 -2.11 -6.83 22.55
CA PHE A 119 -1.96 -6.16 21.26
C PHE A 119 -1.98 -7.15 20.10
N LYS A 120 -1.26 -8.26 20.18
CA LYS A 120 -1.18 -9.25 19.10
C LYS A 120 -2.49 -10.00 18.90
N GLU A 121 -3.16 -10.36 19.99
CA GLU A 121 -4.34 -11.20 20.00
C GLU A 121 -5.59 -10.42 19.54
N TYR A 122 -5.89 -9.31 20.21
CA TYR A 122 -7.14 -8.58 20.01
C TYR A 122 -6.98 -7.31 19.17
N LEU A 123 -5.79 -6.69 19.20
CA LEU A 123 -5.59 -5.36 18.61
C LEU A 123 -4.89 -5.37 17.25
N LYS A 124 -4.13 -6.40 16.91
CA LYS A 124 -3.46 -6.57 15.60
C LYS A 124 -4.45 -6.79 14.46
N PRO A 125 -5.52 -7.61 14.59
CA PRO A 125 -6.47 -7.80 13.49
C PRO A 125 -7.27 -6.53 13.18
N ILE A 126 -7.67 -5.77 14.21
CA ILE A 126 -8.48 -4.54 14.06
C ILE A 126 -7.59 -3.30 13.85
N GLY A 127 -6.40 -3.34 14.46
CA GLY A 127 -5.39 -2.31 14.48
C GLY A 127 -5.71 -1.14 15.41
N CYS A 128 -4.70 -0.65 16.16
CA CYS A 128 -4.91 0.45 17.12
C CYS A 128 -5.53 1.69 16.47
N LYS A 129 -6.65 2.14 17.05
CA LYS A 129 -7.37 3.39 16.69
C LYS A 129 -6.92 4.60 17.53
N CYS A 130 -5.88 4.44 18.34
CA CYS A 130 -5.30 5.51 19.10
C CYS A 130 -4.67 6.59 18.19
N ASP A 131 -4.69 7.85 18.64
CA ASP A 131 -4.24 9.02 17.85
C ASP A 131 -2.84 8.87 17.28
N ALA A 132 -1.91 8.32 18.05
CA ALA A 132 -0.54 8.12 17.61
C ALA A 132 -0.46 7.15 16.41
N CYS A 133 -1.23 6.06 16.45
CA CYS A 133 -1.25 5.05 15.40
C CYS A 133 -2.09 5.51 14.19
N GLU A 134 -3.14 6.31 14.39
CA GLU A 134 -3.84 7.02 13.29
C GLU A 134 -2.93 8.01 12.55
N LYS A 135 -2.18 8.85 13.28
CA LYS A 135 -1.22 9.81 12.69
C LYS A 135 -0.17 9.08 11.85
N LYS A 136 0.39 7.98 12.36
CA LYS A 136 1.33 7.12 11.60
C LYS A 136 0.69 6.55 10.33
N ARG A 137 -0.55 6.06 10.39
CA ARG A 137 -1.27 5.53 9.22
C ARG A 137 -1.54 6.61 8.17
N LYS A 138 -1.97 7.81 8.60
CA LYS A 138 -2.17 8.96 7.71
C LYS A 138 -0.86 9.34 6.99
N LYS A 139 0.26 9.40 7.71
CA LYS A 139 1.59 9.68 7.14
C LYS A 139 1.97 8.64 6.07
N LYS A 140 1.89 7.34 6.41
CA LYS A 140 2.21 6.26 5.45
C LYS A 140 1.32 6.29 4.20
N ARG A 141 0.03 6.60 4.36
CA ARG A 141 -0.90 6.74 3.23
C ARG A 141 -0.54 7.94 2.35
N ALA A 142 -0.11 9.06 2.93
CA ALA A 142 0.35 10.22 2.18
C ALA A 142 1.63 9.93 1.40
N GLU A 143 2.60 9.27 2.04
CA GLU A 143 3.85 8.84 1.40
C GLU A 143 3.59 7.89 0.22
N ALA A 144 2.75 6.87 0.42
CA ALA A 144 2.40 5.92 -0.64
C ALA A 144 1.65 6.59 -1.82
N ARG A 145 0.80 7.60 -1.54
CA ARG A 145 0.15 8.40 -2.59
C ARG A 145 1.18 9.23 -3.37
N ALA A 146 2.11 9.87 -2.68
CA ALA A 146 3.17 10.65 -3.31
C ALA A 146 4.09 9.77 -4.17
N GLU A 147 4.41 8.56 -3.72
CA GLU A 147 5.20 7.60 -4.50
C GLU A 147 4.46 7.13 -5.76
N LYS A 148 3.16 6.80 -5.64
CA LYS A 148 2.33 6.46 -6.81
C LYS A 148 2.23 7.59 -7.82
N LEU A 149 2.09 8.84 -7.37
CA LEU A 149 2.09 10.02 -8.25
C LEU A 149 3.43 10.16 -8.98
N LYS A 150 4.56 10.07 -8.26
CA LYS A 150 5.90 10.11 -8.86
C LYS A 150 6.14 8.96 -9.85
N ALA A 151 5.60 7.77 -9.58
CA ALA A 151 5.71 6.62 -10.48
C ALA A 151 4.89 6.83 -11.76
N LYS A 152 3.67 7.36 -11.64
CA LYS A 152 2.82 7.72 -12.80
C LYS A 152 3.49 8.79 -13.67
N GLU A 153 3.97 9.86 -13.07
CA GLU A 153 4.64 10.96 -13.78
C GLU A 153 5.93 10.49 -14.49
N LYS A 154 6.71 9.61 -13.83
CA LYS A 154 7.86 8.95 -14.47
C LYS A 154 7.46 8.05 -15.63
N ALA A 155 6.35 7.32 -15.52
CA ALA A 155 5.85 6.45 -16.58
C ALA A 155 5.37 7.27 -17.79
N GLU A 156 4.61 8.36 -17.55
CA GLU A 156 4.17 9.30 -18.58
C GLU A 156 5.35 9.96 -19.29
N ARG A 157 6.35 10.46 -18.54
CA ARG A 157 7.55 11.04 -19.13
C ARG A 157 8.35 10.02 -19.96
N LYS A 158 8.39 8.76 -19.53
CA LYS A 158 9.02 7.67 -20.32
C LYS A 158 8.22 7.36 -21.59
N ALA A 159 6.89 7.37 -21.52
CA ALA A 159 6.02 7.17 -22.68
C ALA A 159 6.21 8.28 -23.73
N LEU A 160 6.17 9.55 -23.31
CA LEU A 160 6.40 10.71 -24.17
C LEU A 160 7.77 10.64 -24.86
N LYS A 161 8.84 10.34 -24.10
CA LYS A 161 10.19 10.16 -24.66
C LYS A 161 10.28 9.00 -25.66
N LYS A 162 9.53 7.91 -25.44
CA LYS A 162 9.50 6.76 -26.35
C LYS A 162 8.77 7.09 -27.65
N GLU A 163 7.66 7.83 -27.55
CA GLU A 163 6.93 8.33 -28.72
C GLU A 163 7.76 9.32 -29.54
N GLU A 164 8.45 10.24 -28.89
CA GLU A 164 9.32 11.23 -29.55
C GLU A 164 10.46 10.53 -30.32
N LYS A 165 11.13 9.56 -29.68
CA LYS A 165 12.16 8.72 -30.33
C LYS A 165 11.60 7.93 -31.51
N ALA A 166 10.38 7.39 -31.40
CA ALA A 166 9.72 6.66 -32.48
C ALA A 166 9.39 7.58 -33.66
N LYS A 167 8.89 8.80 -33.41
CA LYS A 167 8.63 9.82 -34.44
C LYS A 167 9.93 10.22 -35.14
N ALA A 168 11.01 10.48 -34.40
CA ALA A 168 12.31 10.81 -34.96
C ALA A 168 12.90 9.69 -35.84
N LYS A 169 12.75 8.42 -35.42
CA LYS A 169 13.18 7.27 -36.22
C LYS A 169 12.39 7.16 -37.53
N ARG A 170 11.05 7.28 -37.47
CA ARG A 170 10.17 7.29 -38.66
C ARG A 170 10.53 8.41 -39.64
N ALA A 171 10.89 9.60 -39.15
CA ALA A 171 11.33 10.72 -40.00
C ALA A 171 12.67 10.42 -40.71
N LYS A 172 13.64 9.84 -40.00
CA LYS A 172 14.92 9.42 -40.59
C LYS A 172 14.75 8.32 -41.63
N ASP A 173 13.87 7.34 -41.38
CA ASP A 173 13.58 6.26 -42.32
C ASP A 173 12.90 6.79 -43.59
N LYS A 174 11.96 7.74 -43.46
CA LYS A 174 11.34 8.45 -44.61
C LYS A 174 12.37 9.23 -45.43
N ALA A 175 13.29 9.95 -44.79
CA ALA A 175 14.35 10.68 -45.47
C ALA A 175 15.35 9.75 -46.22
N LYS A 176 15.69 8.59 -45.64
CA LYS A 176 16.51 7.57 -46.32
C LYS A 176 15.79 6.97 -47.54
N LYS A 177 14.48 6.70 -47.44
CA LYS A 177 13.67 6.17 -48.55
C LYS A 177 13.59 7.17 -49.71
N ALA A 178 13.43 8.47 -49.42
CA ALA A 178 13.42 9.53 -50.42
C ALA A 178 14.76 9.68 -51.17
N LYS A 179 15.90 9.52 -50.47
CA LYS A 179 17.24 9.50 -51.08
C LYS A 179 17.48 8.27 -51.97
N ALA A 180 16.92 7.10 -51.61
CA ALA A 180 17.02 5.89 -52.43
C ALA A 180 16.19 5.98 -53.73
N SER A 181 15.00 6.58 -53.69
CA SER A 181 14.18 6.82 -54.89
C SER A 181 14.79 7.87 -55.85
N GLY A 182 15.58 8.82 -55.35
CA GLY A 182 16.33 9.77 -56.19
C GLY A 182 17.45 9.09 -56.99
N LYS A 183 18.08 8.05 -56.45
CA LYS A 183 19.17 7.30 -57.11
C LYS A 183 18.67 6.30 -58.16
N ALA A 184 17.41 5.88 -58.10
CA ALA A 184 16.77 5.04 -59.13
C ALA A 184 16.29 5.84 -60.36
N LYS A 185 16.11 7.16 -60.24
CA LYS A 185 15.68 8.02 -61.36
C LYS A 185 16.85 8.49 -62.25
N THR A 186 18.09 8.42 -61.75
CA THR A 186 19.31 8.75 -62.52
C THR A 186 19.91 7.56 -63.28
N THR A 187 19.57 6.30 -62.95
CA THR A 187 20.06 5.14 -63.71
C THR A 187 19.17 4.71 -64.88
N LYS A 188 17.93 5.21 -64.98
CA LYS A 188 17.04 4.94 -66.12
C LYS A 188 17.13 5.95 -67.28
N ALA A 189 17.87 7.05 -67.10
CA ALA A 189 18.11 8.05 -68.15
C ALA A 189 19.35 7.74 -69.02
N ALA A 190 20.26 6.86 -68.58
CA ALA A 190 21.47 6.51 -69.32
C ALA A 190 21.32 5.34 -70.31
N ALA A 191 20.23 4.55 -70.22
CA ALA A 191 20.02 3.39 -71.11
C ALA A 191 19.09 3.66 -72.31
N LYS A 192 18.61 4.91 -72.51
CA LYS A 192 17.73 5.30 -73.64
C LYS A 192 18.37 6.40 -74.50
N LYS A 193 19.68 6.31 -74.75
CA LYS A 193 20.40 7.13 -75.75
C LYS A 193 21.56 6.36 -76.40
N THR A 194 21.36 5.10 -76.77
CA THR A 194 22.27 4.36 -77.69
C THR A 194 21.49 3.32 -78.48
N SER A 195 20.48 3.75 -79.24
CA SER A 195 19.85 2.92 -80.28
C SER A 195 19.13 3.76 -81.34
N ALA A 196 19.83 4.76 -81.88
CA ALA A 196 19.33 5.56 -83.01
C ALA A 196 20.49 6.15 -83.82
N ALA A 197 21.43 5.34 -84.28
CA ALA A 197 22.36 5.70 -85.37
C ALA A 197 23.22 4.49 -85.74
N THR A 198 22.70 3.58 -86.57
CA THR A 198 23.41 2.79 -87.61
C THR A 198 22.55 1.59 -88.04
N LYS A 199 21.66 1.81 -89.00
CA LYS A 199 21.15 0.73 -89.86
C LYS A 199 20.97 1.29 -91.27
N ALA A 200 22.09 1.53 -91.94
CA ALA A 200 22.18 1.65 -93.39
C ALA A 200 23.45 0.93 -93.82
N LYS A 201 23.33 0.08 -94.85
CA LYS A 201 24.39 -0.72 -95.51
C LYS A 201 25.05 -1.82 -94.67
N SER A 202 24.65 -3.07 -94.91
CA SER A 202 25.25 -3.87 -95.99
C SER A 202 24.70 -5.28 -95.97
N THR A 203 24.16 -5.66 -97.12
CA THR A 203 23.93 -7.01 -97.58
C THR A 203 25.19 -7.89 -97.45
N LYS A 204 24.98 -9.20 -97.26
CA LYS A 204 25.52 -10.31 -98.07
C LYS A 204 26.05 -11.49 -97.24
N SER A 205 25.40 -12.65 -97.42
CA SER A 205 25.90 -14.03 -97.26
C SER A 205 26.28 -14.48 -95.84
N ARG A 206 26.12 -15.72 -95.37
CA ARG A 206 25.98 -17.05 -96.00
C ARG A 206 25.53 -18.02 -94.88
N SER A 207 24.43 -18.75 -95.05
CA SER A 207 24.37 -20.22 -95.24
C SER A 207 24.40 -21.14 -94.01
N ALA A 208 23.58 -22.20 -94.12
CA ALA A 208 23.51 -23.49 -93.39
C ALA A 208 22.55 -23.52 -92.17
N LYS A 209 21.31 -24.02 -92.29
CA LYS A 209 20.85 -25.45 -92.26
C LYS A 209 21.38 -26.18 -91.01
N ALA A 210 20.61 -26.89 -90.19
CA ALA A 210 19.40 -27.66 -90.48
C ALA A 210 18.67 -28.10 -89.18
N SER A 211 17.37 -28.45 -89.32
CA SER A 211 16.64 -29.61 -88.73
C SER A 211 16.67 -29.84 -87.21
N LYS A 212 15.63 -30.28 -86.50
CA LYS A 212 14.36 -31.00 -86.73
C LYS A 212 13.70 -30.98 -85.31
N ALA A 213 12.44 -30.62 -85.09
CA ALA A 213 11.22 -31.41 -85.25
C ALA A 213 10.55 -31.79 -83.92
N LYS A 214 9.22 -31.96 -84.03
CA LYS A 214 8.22 -32.60 -83.15
C LYS A 214 7.60 -31.70 -82.06
N THR A 215 6.40 -31.14 -82.25
CA THR A 215 5.02 -31.68 -82.42
C THR A 215 4.30 -32.04 -81.13
N GLY A 216 3.12 -31.43 -80.97
CA GLY A 216 1.99 -31.91 -80.16
C GLY A 216 1.76 -31.06 -78.90
N LYS A 217 0.53 -30.74 -78.50
CA LYS A 217 -0.82 -30.91 -79.04
C LYS A 217 -1.71 -29.96 -78.23
N ALA A 218 -2.70 -29.37 -78.87
CA ALA A 218 -3.63 -28.40 -78.30
C ALA A 218 -4.80 -29.03 -77.51
N ARG A 219 -5.52 -28.14 -76.80
CA ARG A 219 -6.90 -28.24 -76.25
C ARG A 219 -7.02 -29.03 -74.92
N SER A 220 -7.89 -28.70 -73.97
CA SER A 220 -9.17 -27.96 -73.90
C SER A 220 -9.46 -27.68 -72.40
N LYS A 221 -9.99 -26.53 -71.98
CA LYS A 221 -11.43 -26.15 -71.81
C LYS A 221 -12.15 -26.86 -70.64
N ALA A 222 -12.87 -26.05 -69.84
CA ALA A 222 -13.93 -26.31 -68.83
C ALA A 222 -13.51 -25.74 -67.45
N ALA A 223 -14.20 -24.78 -66.83
CA ALA A 223 -15.62 -24.73 -66.44
C ALA A 223 -16.01 -25.91 -65.55
#